data_AF-A0A959UU88-F1
#
_entry.id   AF-A0A959UU88-F1
#
_cell.length_a   1.000
_cell.length_b   1.000
_cell.length_c   1.000
_cell.angle_alpha   90.00
_cell.angle_beta   90.00
_cell.angle_gamma   90.00
#
_symmetry.space_group_name_H-M   'P 1'
#
loop_
_entity.id
_entity.type
_entity.pdbx_description
1 polymer ?
#
loop_
_entity_poly.entity_id
_entity_poly.type
_entity_poly.pdbx_seq_one_letter_code
_entity_poly.pdbx_strand_id
1 'polypeptide(L)'
;LLDGPYDEQTDLLADSLRVQGVLPVIEPNTAAGFTHVGPGAGETLDPALLSVAGPDAVVDWVFLELRDAASGTQVQATANGLVQRDGDVVSPQGGPVVFEADAGNYRLVARHRNHLGVMTDAAFTLSRDPIPVDLSDPALATFGTDARRLRDGKALLWAGNAVFDNELRYTGAANDRDAMLQRIGGVVPTATIGGYWVEDVTLDGLVRYTGAGNDRDRLLMGIGGAVPTAVRVEQLP
;
A
#
# COMPACT_ATOMS: atom_id res chain seq x y z
N LEU A 1 0.21 2.79 7.89
CA LEU A 1 0.09 4.02 7.06
C LEU A 1 0.87 3.87 5.75
N LEU A 2 0.54 4.68 4.74
CA LEU A 2 1.22 4.70 3.43
C LEU A 2 2.12 5.94 3.34
N ASP A 3 3.39 5.78 2.99
CA ASP A 3 4.37 6.88 2.99
C ASP A 3 4.07 7.96 1.94
N GLY A 4 3.57 7.55 0.77
CA GLY A 4 3.22 8.44 -0.33
C GLY A 4 2.25 9.57 0.06
N PRO A 5 1.01 9.24 0.45
CA PRO A 5 -0.03 10.22 0.77
C PRO A 5 0.05 10.80 2.20
N TYR A 6 0.90 10.29 3.09
CA TYR A 6 0.93 10.75 4.48
C TYR A 6 1.49 12.17 4.63
N ASP A 7 0.74 13.00 5.35
CA ASP A 7 1.04 14.38 5.67
C ASP A 7 1.27 14.57 7.17
N GLU A 8 2.53 14.84 7.54
CA GLU A 8 3.00 15.10 8.91
C GLU A 8 2.30 16.29 9.58
N GLN A 9 1.77 17.26 8.82
CA GLN A 9 1.09 18.42 9.41
C GLN A 9 -0.30 18.07 9.94
N THR A 10 -0.95 17.08 9.32
CA THR A 10 -2.32 16.69 9.65
C THR A 10 -2.39 15.34 10.37
N ASP A 11 -1.29 14.57 10.39
CA ASP A 11 -1.26 13.15 10.82
C ASP A 11 -2.30 12.31 10.08
N LEU A 12 -2.54 12.62 8.79
CA LEU A 12 -3.50 11.94 7.93
C LEU A 12 -2.90 11.64 6.55
N LEU A 13 -3.42 10.61 5.89
CA LEU A 13 -3.21 10.33 4.48
C LEU A 13 -4.09 11.24 3.63
N ALA A 14 -3.59 11.70 2.48
CA ALA A 14 -4.39 12.38 1.47
C ALA A 14 -5.36 11.42 0.76
N ASP A 15 -6.62 11.83 0.58
CA ASP A 15 -7.67 11.07 -0.10
C ASP A 15 -7.97 11.60 -1.52
N SER A 16 -6.95 12.13 -2.19
CA SER A 16 -7.06 12.77 -3.50
C SER A 16 -7.72 11.88 -4.56
N LEU A 17 -7.42 10.57 -4.55
CA LEU A 17 -8.04 9.60 -5.47
C LEU A 17 -9.56 9.54 -5.33
N ARG A 18 -10.06 9.58 -4.08
CA ARG A 18 -11.49 9.61 -3.77
C ARG A 18 -12.10 10.94 -4.21
N VAL A 19 -11.47 12.06 -3.84
CA VAL A 19 -11.94 13.41 -4.17
C VAL A 19 -12.04 13.63 -5.69
N GLN A 20 -11.11 13.06 -6.46
CA GLN A 20 -11.10 13.13 -7.92
C GLN A 20 -12.01 12.10 -8.59
N GLY A 21 -12.61 11.18 -7.83
CA GLY A 21 -13.49 10.14 -8.36
C GLY A 21 -12.77 9.10 -9.23
N VAL A 22 -11.48 8.85 -8.97
CA VAL A 22 -10.67 7.89 -9.72
C VAL A 22 -10.44 6.57 -8.99
N LEU A 23 -10.87 6.44 -7.74
CA LEU A 23 -10.84 5.16 -7.03
C LEU A 23 -11.67 4.09 -7.75
N PRO A 24 -11.12 2.90 -8.05
CA PRO A 24 -11.85 1.81 -8.66
C PRO A 24 -12.98 1.32 -7.76
N VAL A 25 -14.15 1.10 -8.36
CA VAL A 25 -15.30 0.50 -7.66
C VAL A 25 -15.10 -1.01 -7.50
N ILE A 26 -14.45 -1.67 -8.47
CA ILE A 26 -14.02 -3.06 -8.38
C ILE A 26 -12.60 -3.07 -7.84
N GLU A 27 -12.31 -3.98 -6.92
CA GLU A 27 -10.99 -4.14 -6.32
C GLU A 27 -9.90 -4.23 -7.41
N PRO A 28 -8.81 -3.46 -7.28
CA PRO A 28 -7.74 -3.43 -8.28
C PRO A 28 -6.65 -4.47 -8.00
N ASN A 29 -6.74 -5.21 -6.90
CA ASN A 29 -5.68 -6.13 -6.45
C ASN A 29 -5.52 -7.31 -7.41
N THR A 30 -6.63 -7.85 -7.93
CA THR A 30 -6.58 -8.88 -8.99
C THR A 30 -5.87 -8.36 -10.24
N ALA A 31 -6.21 -7.14 -10.69
CA ALA A 31 -5.60 -6.54 -11.87
C ALA A 31 -4.12 -6.16 -11.66
N ALA A 32 -3.73 -5.82 -10.43
CA ALA A 32 -2.35 -5.55 -10.04
C ALA A 32 -1.49 -6.82 -10.01
N GLY A 33 -2.09 -8.01 -9.97
CA GLY A 33 -1.39 -9.30 -9.99
C GLY A 33 -1.31 -10.01 -8.63
N PHE A 34 -2.05 -9.54 -7.61
CA PHE A 34 -2.19 -10.29 -6.37
C PHE A 34 -3.04 -11.54 -6.58
N THR A 35 -2.67 -12.63 -5.89
CA THR A 35 -3.38 -13.91 -5.97
C THR A 35 -4.26 -14.10 -4.74
N HIS A 36 -5.58 -14.18 -4.94
CA HIS A 36 -6.53 -14.44 -3.85
C HIS A 36 -6.51 -15.91 -3.42
N VAL A 37 -6.55 -16.11 -2.11
CA VAL A 37 -6.84 -17.40 -1.46
C VAL A 37 -8.14 -17.23 -0.69
N GLY A 38 -9.24 -17.72 -1.27
CA GLY A 38 -10.61 -17.45 -0.81
C GLY A 38 -11.34 -16.50 -1.77
N PRO A 39 -12.52 -15.98 -1.37
CA PRO A 39 -13.22 -14.97 -2.14
C PRO A 39 -12.52 -13.61 -2.04
N GLY A 40 -12.91 -12.67 -2.90
CA GLY A 40 -12.38 -11.31 -2.91
C GLY A 40 -11.97 -10.85 -4.31
N ALA A 41 -11.66 -11.78 -5.22
CA ALA A 41 -11.43 -11.42 -6.62
C ALA A 41 -12.73 -10.85 -7.24
N GLY A 42 -12.65 -9.64 -7.79
CA GLY A 42 -13.79 -8.92 -8.36
C GLY A 42 -14.75 -8.33 -7.32
N GLU A 43 -14.35 -8.25 -6.04
CA GLU A 43 -15.13 -7.57 -5.01
C GLU A 43 -15.32 -6.09 -5.35
N THR A 44 -16.47 -5.53 -4.96
CA THR A 44 -16.80 -4.12 -5.19
C THR A 44 -16.91 -3.37 -3.88
N LEU A 45 -16.47 -2.12 -3.82
CA LEU A 45 -16.73 -1.27 -2.65
C LEU A 45 -18.17 -0.73 -2.64
N ASP A 46 -18.72 -0.50 -1.45
CA ASP A 46 -19.98 0.22 -1.26
C ASP A 46 -19.82 1.70 -1.63
N PRO A 47 -20.57 2.21 -2.65
CA PRO A 47 -20.50 3.63 -3.04
C PRO A 47 -20.78 4.62 -1.92
N ALA A 48 -21.50 4.23 -0.85
CA ALA A 48 -21.73 5.08 0.31
C ALA A 48 -20.40 5.48 0.99
N LEU A 49 -19.38 4.61 0.99
CA LEU A 49 -18.07 4.90 1.56
C LEU A 49 -17.33 6.01 0.81
N LEU A 50 -17.58 6.18 -0.50
CA LEU A 50 -16.96 7.26 -1.28
C LEU A 50 -17.49 8.66 -0.89
N SER A 51 -18.66 8.72 -0.26
CA SER A 51 -19.25 9.97 0.24
C SER A 51 -18.71 10.40 1.62
N VAL A 52 -18.01 9.50 2.33
CA VAL A 52 -17.41 9.78 3.63
C VAL A 52 -16.22 10.72 3.46
N ALA A 53 -16.08 11.68 4.39
CA ALA A 53 -15.02 12.68 4.42
C ALA A 53 -14.39 12.75 5.82
N GLY A 54 -13.29 13.49 5.97
CA GLY A 54 -12.57 13.56 7.24
C GLY A 54 -11.67 12.35 7.47
N PRO A 55 -11.30 12.02 8.72
CA PRO A 55 -10.39 10.91 9.04
C PRO A 55 -10.83 9.56 8.45
N ASP A 56 -12.14 9.30 8.40
CA ASP A 56 -12.72 8.06 7.87
C ASP A 56 -12.79 7.99 6.33
N ALA A 57 -12.32 9.01 5.61
CA ALA A 57 -12.41 9.02 4.16
C ALA A 57 -11.48 7.95 3.53
N VAL A 58 -11.99 7.23 2.53
CA VAL A 58 -11.19 6.21 1.83
C VAL A 58 -10.05 6.84 1.03
N VAL A 59 -8.85 6.28 1.19
CA VAL A 59 -7.60 6.68 0.51
C VAL A 59 -7.33 5.78 -0.67
N ASP A 60 -7.24 4.47 -0.43
CA ASP A 60 -6.96 3.47 -1.47
C ASP A 60 -7.32 2.04 -1.01
N TRP A 61 -7.27 1.09 -1.94
CA TRP A 61 -7.38 -0.34 -1.68
C TRP A 61 -6.10 -0.93 -1.10
N VAL A 62 -6.23 -1.88 -0.17
CA VAL A 62 -5.12 -2.69 0.37
C VAL A 62 -5.43 -4.17 0.19
N PHE A 63 -4.40 -4.96 -0.07
CA PHE A 63 -4.47 -6.42 -0.12
C PHE A 63 -3.91 -7.00 1.17
N LEU A 64 -4.68 -7.84 1.84
CA LEU A 64 -4.31 -8.39 3.13
C LEU A 64 -4.18 -9.92 3.03
N GLU A 65 -3.22 -10.47 3.76
CA GLU A 65 -2.99 -11.91 3.79
C GLU A 65 -2.89 -12.40 5.23
N LEU A 66 -3.49 -13.57 5.50
CA LEU A 66 -3.13 -14.41 6.63
C LEU A 66 -2.11 -15.44 6.15
N ARG A 67 -0.96 -15.48 6.81
CA ARG A 67 0.08 -16.48 6.54
C ARG A 67 0.30 -17.41 7.72
N ASP A 68 0.83 -18.59 7.44
CA ASP A 68 1.12 -19.60 8.46
C ASP A 68 1.97 -19.03 9.61
N ALA A 69 1.67 -19.42 10.85
CA ALA A 69 2.36 -18.87 12.02
C ALA A 69 3.86 -19.20 12.07
N ALA A 70 4.25 -20.36 11.52
CA ALA A 70 5.58 -20.92 11.72
C ALA A 70 6.65 -20.18 10.90
N SER A 71 6.41 -20.04 9.61
CA SER A 71 7.35 -19.46 8.64
C SER A 71 6.83 -18.19 7.98
N GLY A 72 5.52 -18.01 7.91
CA GLY A 72 4.90 -16.93 7.14
C GLY A 72 5.11 -17.06 5.62
N THR A 73 5.37 -18.26 5.11
CA THR A 73 5.59 -18.52 3.68
C THR A 73 4.32 -18.93 2.95
N GLN A 74 3.41 -19.60 3.64
CA GLN A 74 2.15 -20.06 3.06
C GLN A 74 1.04 -19.07 3.34
N VAL A 75 0.45 -18.54 2.28
CA VAL A 75 -0.79 -17.76 2.34
C VAL A 75 -1.95 -18.72 2.59
N GLN A 76 -2.66 -18.51 3.70
CA GLN A 76 -3.78 -19.33 4.16
C GLN A 76 -5.13 -18.72 3.77
N ALA A 77 -5.22 -17.40 3.77
CA ALA A 77 -6.39 -16.66 3.32
C ALA A 77 -6.00 -15.24 2.91
N THR A 78 -6.82 -14.62 2.08
CA THR A 78 -6.65 -13.22 1.65
C THR A 78 -7.94 -12.45 1.83
N ALA A 79 -7.83 -11.12 1.99
CA ALA A 79 -8.96 -10.22 1.99
C ALA A 79 -8.57 -8.91 1.31
N ASN A 80 -9.55 -8.22 0.70
CA ASN A 80 -9.38 -6.83 0.34
C ASN A 80 -9.81 -5.94 1.51
N GLY A 81 -9.18 -4.78 1.61
CA GLY A 81 -9.62 -3.71 2.51
C GLY A 81 -9.50 -2.35 1.85
N LEU A 82 -10.03 -1.34 2.53
CA LEU A 82 -9.89 0.06 2.17
C LEU A 82 -9.15 0.78 3.29
N VAL A 83 -8.03 1.42 2.95
CA VAL A 83 -7.29 2.28 3.89
C VAL A 83 -8.01 3.62 4.00
N GLN A 84 -8.26 4.08 5.21
CA GLN A 84 -8.84 5.39 5.52
C GLN A 84 -7.76 6.43 5.85
N ARG A 85 -8.11 7.71 5.92
CA ARG A 85 -7.12 8.80 6.08
C ARG A 85 -6.35 8.72 7.39
N ASP A 86 -6.94 8.26 8.46
CA ASP A 86 -6.26 8.02 9.74
C ASP A 86 -5.43 6.72 9.78
N GLY A 87 -5.50 5.90 8.73
CA GLY A 87 -4.76 4.66 8.61
C GLY A 87 -5.52 3.42 9.03
N ASP A 88 -6.77 3.56 9.47
CA ASP A 88 -7.64 2.42 9.71
C ASP A 88 -7.93 1.68 8.40
N VAL A 89 -8.19 0.37 8.51
CA VAL A 89 -8.55 -0.47 7.38
C VAL A 89 -9.92 -1.08 7.62
N VAL A 90 -10.84 -0.79 6.71
CA VAL A 90 -12.21 -1.32 6.74
C VAL A 90 -12.45 -2.28 5.60
N SER A 91 -13.47 -3.14 5.75
CA SER A 91 -13.94 -3.96 4.64
C SER A 91 -14.45 -3.08 3.50
N PRO A 92 -14.48 -3.56 2.25
CA PRO A 92 -15.06 -2.83 1.13
C PRO A 92 -16.54 -2.49 1.31
N GLN A 93 -17.24 -3.15 2.24
CA GLN A 93 -18.64 -2.89 2.60
C GLN A 93 -18.80 -2.14 3.92
N GLY A 94 -17.70 -1.62 4.48
CA GLY A 94 -17.64 -0.98 5.78
C GLY A 94 -17.47 -1.96 6.94
N GLY A 95 -17.10 -1.44 8.11
CA GLY A 95 -16.82 -2.25 9.29
C GLY A 95 -15.50 -3.04 9.21
N PRO A 96 -15.26 -3.97 10.15
CA PRO A 96 -14.00 -4.71 10.23
C PRO A 96 -13.74 -5.59 9.01
N VAL A 97 -12.47 -5.74 8.63
CA VAL A 97 -12.04 -6.73 7.64
C VAL A 97 -12.29 -8.14 8.18
N VAL A 98 -12.79 -9.02 7.33
CA VAL A 98 -13.04 -10.43 7.64
C VAL A 98 -12.25 -11.30 6.67
N PHE A 99 -11.59 -12.33 7.20
CA PHE A 99 -10.96 -13.38 6.40
C PHE A 99 -11.84 -14.64 6.45
N GLU A 100 -12.03 -15.28 5.29
CA GLU A 100 -12.60 -16.63 5.24
C GLU A 100 -11.53 -17.66 5.59
N ALA A 101 -11.23 -17.78 6.88
CA ALA A 101 -10.26 -18.72 7.43
C ALA A 101 -10.78 -19.34 8.74
N ASP A 102 -10.24 -20.50 9.09
CA ASP A 102 -10.47 -21.08 10.42
C ASP A 102 -9.81 -20.21 11.51
N ALA A 103 -10.36 -20.28 12.73
CA ALA A 103 -9.72 -19.64 13.88
C ALA A 103 -8.34 -20.28 14.13
N GLY A 104 -7.33 -19.47 14.38
CA GLY A 104 -5.95 -19.95 14.44
C GLY A 104 -4.94 -18.84 14.67
N ASN A 105 -3.66 -19.22 14.68
CA ASN A 105 -2.57 -18.26 14.77
C ASN A 105 -2.05 -17.95 13.38
N TYR A 106 -2.00 -16.67 13.03
CA TYR A 106 -1.56 -16.21 11.70
C TYR A 106 -0.62 -15.03 11.81
N ARG A 107 0.35 -14.98 10.90
CA ARG A 107 1.06 -13.74 10.61
C ARG A 107 0.19 -12.91 9.67
N LEU A 108 0.05 -11.62 9.97
CA LEU A 108 -0.74 -10.71 9.14
C LEU A 108 0.19 -10.00 8.16
N VAL A 109 -0.22 -9.91 6.90
CA VAL A 109 0.48 -9.17 5.85
C VAL A 109 -0.42 -8.07 5.31
N ALA A 110 0.14 -6.89 5.11
CA ALA A 110 -0.45 -5.84 4.30
C ALA A 110 0.41 -5.59 3.07
N ARG A 111 -0.22 -5.62 1.89
CA ARG A 111 0.36 -5.35 0.58
C ARG A 111 -0.43 -4.25 -0.11
N HIS A 112 0.26 -3.44 -0.89
CA HIS A 112 -0.33 -2.35 -1.64
C HIS A 112 0.20 -2.37 -3.06
N ARG A 113 -0.59 -1.88 -4.03
CA ARG A 113 -0.23 -1.92 -5.46
C ARG A 113 1.10 -1.25 -5.81
N ASN A 114 1.54 -0.27 -5.02
CA ASN A 114 2.72 0.55 -5.29
C ASN A 114 3.57 0.91 -4.05
N HIS A 115 3.38 0.16 -2.96
CA HIS A 115 4.24 0.23 -1.79
C HIS A 115 4.72 -1.18 -1.44
N LEU A 116 5.92 -1.30 -0.86
CA LEU A 116 6.42 -2.59 -0.37
C LEU A 116 5.57 -3.06 0.81
N GLY A 117 5.16 -4.33 0.77
CA GLY A 117 4.37 -4.95 1.82
C GLY A 117 5.14 -5.19 3.12
N VAL A 118 4.38 -5.49 4.16
CA VAL A 118 4.91 -5.77 5.51
C VAL A 118 4.19 -6.96 6.13
N MET A 119 4.92 -7.77 6.89
CA MET A 119 4.37 -8.86 7.70
C MET A 119 4.71 -8.68 9.18
N THR A 120 3.79 -9.07 10.06
CA THR A 120 4.06 -9.14 11.49
C THR A 120 5.15 -10.18 11.82
N ASP A 121 6.05 -9.86 12.76
CA ASP A 121 7.09 -10.82 13.17
C ASP A 121 6.56 -11.94 14.07
N ALA A 122 5.50 -11.68 14.81
CA ALA A 122 4.77 -12.68 15.57
C ALA A 122 3.45 -13.02 14.89
N ALA A 123 2.97 -14.24 15.15
CA ALA A 123 1.61 -14.62 14.80
C ALA A 123 0.62 -14.11 15.86
N PHE A 124 -0.56 -13.71 15.42
CA PHE A 124 -1.69 -13.30 16.25
C PHE A 124 -2.74 -14.40 16.26
N THR A 125 -3.37 -14.62 17.42
CA THR A 125 -4.54 -15.49 17.52
C THR A 125 -5.76 -14.77 16.97
N LEU A 126 -6.27 -15.24 15.85
CA LEU A 126 -7.45 -14.72 15.19
C LEU A 126 -8.63 -15.66 15.42
N SER A 127 -9.79 -15.06 15.66
CA SER A 127 -11.05 -15.76 15.87
C SER A 127 -12.19 -14.95 15.23
N ARG A 128 -13.43 -15.20 15.65
CA ARG A 128 -14.59 -14.40 15.21
C ARG A 128 -14.61 -13.02 15.84
N ASP A 129 -13.95 -12.85 16.98
CA ASP A 129 -13.85 -11.55 17.63
C ASP A 129 -12.72 -10.75 16.97
N PRO A 130 -12.98 -9.53 16.48
CA PRO A 130 -11.95 -8.70 15.86
C PRO A 130 -10.92 -8.28 16.91
N ILE A 131 -9.65 -8.27 16.49
CA ILE A 131 -8.54 -7.75 17.29
C ILE A 131 -7.89 -6.57 16.56
N PRO A 132 -7.42 -5.54 17.28
CA PRO A 132 -6.63 -4.50 16.68
C PRO A 132 -5.20 -5.00 16.42
N VAL A 133 -4.71 -4.78 15.20
CA VAL A 133 -3.30 -4.97 14.84
C VAL A 133 -2.82 -3.68 14.17
N ASP A 134 -1.96 -2.93 14.85
CA ASP A 134 -1.49 -1.63 14.37
C ASP A 134 -0.12 -1.74 13.68
N LEU A 135 -0.13 -1.90 12.36
CA LEU A 135 1.09 -1.88 11.53
C LEU A 135 1.69 -0.48 11.37
N SER A 136 1.09 0.57 11.93
CA SER A 136 1.67 1.91 12.01
C SER A 136 2.44 2.18 13.30
N ASP A 137 2.29 1.34 14.32
CA ASP A 137 3.07 1.41 15.56
C ASP A 137 4.54 1.03 15.28
N PRO A 138 5.52 1.94 15.48
CA PRO A 138 6.94 1.61 15.36
C PRO A 138 7.42 0.52 16.32
N ALA A 139 6.73 0.30 17.44
CA ALA A 139 7.08 -0.72 18.43
C ALA A 139 6.61 -2.12 18.04
N LEU A 140 5.63 -2.26 17.14
CA LEU A 140 5.20 -3.56 16.64
C LEU A 140 6.32 -4.19 15.80
N ALA A 141 6.83 -5.34 16.23
CA ALA A 141 7.85 -6.06 15.47
C ALA A 141 7.32 -6.61 14.15
N THR A 142 8.08 -6.42 13.08
CA THR A 142 7.77 -6.88 11.72
C THR A 142 8.88 -7.77 11.19
N PHE A 143 8.52 -8.71 10.33
CA PHE A 143 9.49 -9.63 9.72
C PHE A 143 10.56 -8.87 8.93
N GLY A 144 11.80 -9.36 8.98
CA GLY A 144 12.93 -8.79 8.26
C GLY A 144 13.55 -7.57 8.95
N THR A 145 14.24 -6.74 8.17
CA THR A 145 14.93 -5.54 8.66
C THR A 145 14.49 -4.32 7.87
N ASP A 146 14.22 -3.21 8.55
CA ASP A 146 13.71 -1.98 7.93
C ASP A 146 12.51 -2.21 7.01
N ALA A 147 11.61 -3.11 7.41
CA ALA A 147 10.41 -3.48 6.64
C ALA A 147 9.44 -2.32 6.41
N ARG A 148 9.52 -1.29 7.25
CA ARG A 148 8.70 -0.07 7.19
C ARG A 148 9.60 1.16 7.29
N ARG A 149 9.14 2.27 6.73
CA ARG A 149 9.74 3.59 6.89
C ARG A 149 9.29 4.19 8.21
N LEU A 150 10.23 4.57 9.06
CA LEU A 150 9.93 5.36 10.26
C LEU A 150 9.97 6.84 9.93
N ARG A 151 8.87 7.54 10.19
CA ARG A 151 8.73 8.98 9.94
C ARG A 151 7.71 9.55 10.92
N ASP A 152 8.06 10.66 11.58
CA ASP A 152 7.16 11.40 12.46
C ASP A 152 6.49 10.54 13.56
N GLY A 153 7.25 9.63 14.16
CA GLY A 153 6.73 8.73 15.20
C GLY A 153 5.80 7.62 14.71
N LYS A 154 5.61 7.47 13.39
CA LYS A 154 4.82 6.40 12.77
C LYS A 154 5.70 5.48 11.93
N ALA A 155 5.18 4.28 11.69
CA ALA A 155 5.69 3.34 10.70
C ALA A 155 4.80 3.32 9.45
N LEU A 156 5.42 3.44 8.28
CA LEU A 156 4.74 3.55 6.99
C LEU A 156 5.27 2.50 6.02
N LEU A 157 4.42 2.03 5.11
CA LEU A 157 4.89 1.20 3.99
C LEU A 157 5.79 2.04 3.08
N TRP A 158 6.84 1.42 2.54
CA TRP A 158 7.76 2.13 1.63
C TRP A 158 7.10 2.40 0.29
N ALA A 159 6.91 3.67 -0.06
CA ALA A 159 6.42 4.07 -1.37
C ALA A 159 7.49 3.91 -2.46
N GLY A 160 7.05 3.65 -3.70
CA GLY A 160 7.93 3.72 -4.87
C GLY A 160 7.79 2.58 -5.86
N ASN A 161 7.00 1.55 -5.55
CA ASN A 161 6.95 0.30 -6.33
C ASN A 161 6.09 0.49 -7.59
N ALA A 162 6.61 1.27 -8.54
CA ALA A 162 5.93 1.63 -9.77
C ALA A 162 6.01 0.49 -10.81
N VAL A 163 6.99 -0.41 -10.65
CA VAL A 163 7.03 -1.72 -11.29
C VAL A 163 6.56 -2.72 -10.25
N PHE A 164 5.58 -3.56 -10.58
CA PHE A 164 5.05 -4.52 -9.62
C PHE A 164 6.02 -5.69 -9.42
N ASP A 165 6.98 -5.51 -8.52
CA ASP A 165 7.88 -6.54 -8.02
C ASP A 165 8.19 -6.33 -6.54
N ASN A 166 9.28 -6.92 -6.05
CA ASN A 166 9.65 -6.90 -4.64
C ASN A 166 10.81 -5.93 -4.36
N GLU A 167 11.15 -5.02 -5.27
CA GLU A 167 12.33 -4.17 -5.16
C GLU A 167 12.09 -2.74 -5.63
N LEU A 168 12.41 -1.76 -4.78
CA LEU A 168 12.50 -0.37 -5.21
C LEU A 168 13.86 -0.10 -5.83
N ARG A 169 13.85 0.37 -7.08
CA ARG A 169 15.03 0.69 -7.88
C ARG A 169 14.87 2.05 -8.54
N TYR A 170 15.83 2.94 -8.30
CA TYR A 170 15.87 4.26 -8.97
C TYR A 170 16.71 4.26 -10.25
N THR A 171 17.70 3.37 -10.36
CA THR A 171 18.55 3.18 -11.54
C THR A 171 18.73 1.69 -11.85
N GLY A 172 19.31 1.38 -13.02
CA GLY A 172 19.53 -0.01 -13.46
C GLY A 172 18.41 -0.54 -14.35
N ALA A 173 18.50 -1.80 -14.76
CA ALA A 173 17.46 -2.43 -15.57
C ALA A 173 16.17 -2.63 -14.75
N ALA A 174 15.02 -2.43 -15.40
CA ALA A 174 13.69 -2.52 -14.79
C ALA A 174 13.53 -1.65 -13.53
N ASN A 175 14.04 -0.41 -13.57
CA ASN A 175 13.87 0.52 -12.45
C ASN A 175 12.49 1.18 -12.46
N ASP A 176 11.95 1.48 -11.29
CA ASP A 176 10.64 2.10 -11.07
C ASP A 176 10.53 3.50 -11.68
N ARG A 177 11.64 4.26 -11.61
CA ARG A 177 11.70 5.63 -12.10
C ARG A 177 11.37 5.71 -13.60
N ASP A 178 11.90 4.79 -14.39
CA ASP A 178 11.70 4.80 -15.83
C ASP A 178 10.23 4.48 -16.17
N ALA A 179 9.55 3.62 -15.40
CA ALA A 179 8.11 3.38 -15.56
C ALA A 179 7.29 4.68 -15.37
N MET A 180 7.63 5.48 -14.36
CA MET A 180 7.01 6.80 -14.13
C MET A 180 7.19 7.74 -15.33
N LEU A 181 8.40 7.80 -15.90
CA LEU A 181 8.68 8.62 -17.09
C LEU A 181 7.91 8.10 -18.31
N GLN A 182 7.86 6.79 -18.53
CA GLN A 182 7.11 6.19 -19.63
C GLN A 182 5.62 6.49 -19.54
N ARG A 183 5.04 6.44 -18.33
CA ARG A 183 3.62 6.73 -18.09
C ARG A 183 3.21 8.14 -18.52
N ILE A 184 4.07 9.14 -18.32
CA ILE A 184 3.82 10.52 -18.79
C ILE A 184 4.22 10.76 -20.26
N GLY A 185 4.49 9.70 -21.02
CA GLY A 185 4.80 9.75 -22.46
C GLY A 185 6.29 9.68 -22.81
N GLY A 186 7.18 9.47 -21.83
CA GLY A 186 8.58 9.10 -22.06
C GLY A 186 9.53 10.21 -22.51
N VAL A 187 8.99 11.35 -23.01
CA VAL A 187 9.80 12.39 -23.68
C VAL A 187 9.82 13.71 -22.92
N VAL A 188 8.66 14.21 -22.49
CA VAL A 188 8.53 15.52 -21.85
C VAL A 188 8.43 15.32 -20.33
N PRO A 189 9.51 15.54 -19.54
CA PRO A 189 9.54 15.20 -18.11
C PRO A 189 8.64 16.08 -17.23
N THR A 190 8.08 17.15 -17.80
CA THR A 190 7.10 18.03 -17.15
C THR A 190 5.65 17.67 -17.50
N ALA A 191 5.43 16.69 -18.38
CA ALA A 191 4.10 16.18 -18.64
C ALA A 191 3.56 15.46 -17.40
N THR A 192 2.24 15.44 -17.29
CA THR A 192 1.52 14.78 -16.20
C THR A 192 0.36 14.01 -16.79
N ILE A 193 0.00 12.87 -16.18
CA ILE A 193 -1.21 12.13 -16.56
C ILE A 193 -2.04 11.83 -15.32
N GLY A 194 -3.33 12.11 -15.41
CA GLY A 194 -4.29 11.85 -14.33
C GLY A 194 -4.85 10.44 -14.37
N GLY A 195 -5.27 9.94 -13.21
CA GLY A 195 -5.99 8.68 -13.08
C GLY A 195 -5.46 7.79 -11.97
N TYR A 196 -5.97 6.56 -11.94
CA TYR A 196 -5.58 5.54 -10.99
C TYR A 196 -4.44 4.68 -11.56
N TRP A 197 -3.20 5.07 -11.24
CA TRP A 197 -2.01 4.49 -11.86
C TRP A 197 -1.06 3.93 -10.81
N VAL A 198 -0.37 2.83 -11.12
CA VAL A 198 0.62 2.22 -10.20
C VAL A 198 1.80 3.16 -9.95
N GLU A 199 2.17 3.95 -10.95
CA GLU A 199 3.26 4.92 -10.91
C GLU A 199 2.95 6.18 -10.10
N ASP A 200 1.67 6.43 -9.75
CA ASP A 200 1.30 7.48 -8.81
C ASP A 200 1.53 6.97 -7.38
N VAL A 201 2.78 7.01 -6.93
CA VAL A 201 3.19 6.52 -5.62
C VAL A 201 2.86 7.53 -4.51
N THR A 202 2.46 8.75 -4.89
CA THR A 202 1.97 9.78 -3.97
C THR A 202 0.47 9.64 -3.65
N LEU A 203 -0.26 8.90 -4.49
CA LEU A 203 -1.71 8.72 -4.45
C LEU A 203 -2.47 10.04 -4.56
N ASP A 204 -1.94 10.98 -5.34
CA ASP A 204 -2.54 12.29 -5.54
C ASP A 204 -3.39 12.40 -6.82
N GLY A 205 -3.51 11.30 -7.57
CA GLY A 205 -4.26 11.18 -8.81
C GLY A 205 -3.50 11.63 -10.04
N LEU A 206 -2.22 12.00 -9.92
CA LEU A 206 -1.40 12.53 -11.01
C LEU A 206 0.02 11.96 -11.00
N VAL A 207 0.37 11.20 -12.04
CA VAL A 207 1.77 10.78 -12.24
C VAL A 207 2.60 11.97 -12.71
N ARG A 208 3.69 12.26 -12.00
CA ARG A 208 4.64 13.35 -12.30
C ARG A 208 6.09 12.86 -12.17
N TYR A 209 6.91 13.22 -13.15
CA TYR A 209 8.34 12.90 -13.14
C TYR A 209 9.24 14.02 -12.59
N THR A 210 8.80 15.27 -12.70
CA THR A 210 9.50 16.46 -12.17
C THR A 210 8.51 17.44 -11.54
N GLY A 211 9.03 18.49 -10.91
CA GLY A 211 8.22 19.49 -10.20
C GLY A 211 8.01 19.13 -8.72
N ALA A 212 7.35 20.01 -7.98
CA ALA A 212 7.05 19.75 -6.57
C ALA A 212 6.10 18.56 -6.44
N GLY A 213 6.36 17.68 -5.47
CA GLY A 213 5.50 16.52 -5.20
C GLY A 213 5.56 15.40 -6.25
N ASN A 214 6.62 15.32 -7.06
CA ASN A 214 6.73 14.28 -8.08
C ASN A 214 6.98 12.87 -7.48
N ASP A 215 6.51 11.84 -8.18
CA ASP A 215 6.59 10.42 -7.79
C ASP A 215 8.03 9.91 -7.71
N ARG A 216 8.87 10.38 -8.65
CA ARG A 216 10.28 9.99 -8.74
C ARG A 216 11.04 10.33 -7.47
N ASP A 217 10.84 11.52 -6.91
CA ASP A 217 11.53 11.95 -5.70
C ASP A 217 11.05 11.13 -4.49
N ARG A 218 9.78 10.68 -4.49
CA ARG A 218 9.27 9.76 -3.45
C ARG A 218 9.93 8.38 -3.54
N LEU A 219 10.09 7.84 -4.74
CA LEU A 219 10.89 6.63 -4.96
C LEU A 219 12.34 6.81 -4.47
N LEU A 220 12.98 7.95 -4.77
CA LEU A 220 14.35 8.21 -4.31
C LEU A 220 14.43 8.16 -2.78
N MET A 221 13.46 8.76 -2.08
CA MET A 221 13.37 8.65 -0.62
C MET A 221 13.14 7.21 -0.16
N GLY A 222 12.35 6.42 -0.92
CA GLY A 222 12.11 5.00 -0.66
C GLY A 222 13.40 4.16 -0.62
N ILE A 223 14.40 4.49 -1.44
CA ILE A 223 15.71 3.81 -1.44
C ILE A 223 16.77 4.49 -0.56
N GLY A 224 16.39 5.44 0.29
CA GLY A 224 17.28 6.11 1.25
C GLY A 224 17.74 7.52 0.84
N GLY A 225 17.22 8.09 -0.25
CA GLY A 225 17.27 9.53 -0.55
C GLY A 225 18.58 10.07 -1.14
N ALA A 226 19.70 9.38 -0.96
CA ALA A 226 21.02 9.92 -1.30
C ALA A 226 21.82 9.09 -2.32
N VAL A 227 21.58 7.78 -2.40
CA VAL A 227 22.36 6.85 -3.24
C VAL A 227 21.43 6.25 -4.31
N PRO A 228 21.38 6.78 -5.54
CA PRO A 228 20.44 6.34 -6.58
C PRO A 228 20.62 4.88 -7.07
N THR A 229 21.70 4.23 -6.67
CA THR A 229 21.99 2.81 -6.95
C THR A 229 21.63 1.90 -5.79
N ALA A 230 21.14 2.44 -4.67
CA ALA A 230 20.61 1.64 -3.59
C ALA A 230 19.32 0.94 -4.06
N VAL A 231 19.13 -0.28 -3.56
CA VAL A 231 17.93 -1.08 -3.79
C VAL A 231 17.32 -1.34 -2.43
N ARG A 232 16.01 -1.15 -2.32
CA ARG A 232 15.25 -1.58 -1.15
C ARG A 232 14.41 -2.79 -1.51
N VAL A 233 14.55 -3.87 -0.76
CA VAL A 233 13.84 -5.13 -1.00
C VAL A 233 12.68 -5.27 -0.02
N GLU A 234 11.55 -5.74 -0.51
CA GLU A 234 10.38 -6.11 0.30
C GLU A 234 10.79 -7.11 1.38
N GLN A 235 10.29 -6.91 2.60
CA GLN A 235 10.60 -7.78 3.74
C GLN A 235 9.46 -8.78 3.96
N LEU A 236 9.39 -9.76 3.07
CA LEU A 236 8.49 -10.91 3.13
C LEU A 236 9.28 -12.17 2.72
N PRO A 237 8.96 -13.36 3.27
CA PRO A 237 9.64 -14.60 2.94
C PRO A 237 9.20 -15.19 1.59
#